data_AF-A0A0L0BGF2-F1
#
_entry.id   AF-A0A0L0BGF2-F1
#
_cell.length_a   1.000
_cell.length_b   1.000
_cell.length_c   1.000
_cell.angle_alpha   90.00
_cell.angle_beta   90.00
_cell.angle_gamma   90.00
#
_symmetry.space_group_name_H-M   'P 1'
#
loop_
_entity.id
_entity.type
_entity.pdbx_description
1 polymer ?
#
loop_
_entity_poly.entity_id
_entity_poly.type
_entity_poly.pdbx_seq_one_letter_code
_entity_poly.pdbx_strand_id
1 'polypeptide(L)'
;MRALASAQSSVTRDQVRAAIEEGFTDAGVVPDEIEVSIDSTPTGLDVDAIQGAGRTGETCVVGEIRESDVSVAVLPVLGSGHCFVGDQR
;
A
#
# COMPACT_ATOMS: atom_id res chain seq x y z
N MET A 1 15.36 32.20 -6.83
CA MET A 1 14.17 31.35 -7.05
C MET A 1 14.33 30.08 -6.22
N ARG A 2 13.68 30.00 -5.05
CA ARG A 2 13.66 28.80 -4.22
C ARG A 2 12.24 28.26 -4.26
N ALA A 3 11.97 27.37 -5.20
CA ALA A 3 10.81 26.50 -5.10
C ALA A 3 11.16 25.50 -4.00
N LEU A 4 10.63 25.74 -2.80
CA LEU A 4 10.61 24.71 -1.77
C LEU A 4 9.69 23.63 -2.28
N ALA A 5 10.22 22.41 -2.35
CA ALA A 5 9.54 21.19 -2.74
C ALA A 5 8.11 21.19 -2.21
N SER A 6 7.16 20.94 -3.11
CA SER A 6 5.74 20.83 -2.83
C SER A 6 5.54 20.07 -1.54
N ALA A 7 5.02 20.77 -0.52
CA ALA A 7 4.35 20.16 0.60
C ALA A 7 3.07 19.49 0.09
N GLN A 8 3.23 18.40 -0.63
CA GLN A 8 2.18 17.40 -0.77
C GLN A 8 2.27 16.56 0.49
N SER A 9 1.18 16.47 1.23
CA SER A 9 1.10 15.57 2.38
C SER A 9 1.48 14.18 1.91
N SER A 10 2.61 13.64 2.38
CA SER A 10 3.00 12.27 2.04
C SER A 10 1.93 11.31 2.54
N VAL A 11 1.58 10.34 1.71
CA VAL A 11 0.63 9.29 2.09
C VAL A 11 1.31 8.37 3.09
N THR A 12 0.69 8.15 4.23
CA THR A 12 1.25 7.29 5.29
C THR A 12 0.78 5.85 5.16
N ARG A 13 1.53 4.94 5.77
CA ARG A 13 1.19 3.51 5.86
C ARG A 13 -0.21 3.27 6.43
N ASP A 14 -0.59 4.04 7.46
CA ASP A 14 -1.89 3.90 8.10
C ASP A 14 -3.04 4.41 7.22
N GLN A 15 -2.81 5.47 6.42
CA GLN A 15 -3.79 5.94 5.43
C GLN A 15 -4.04 4.89 4.35
N VAL A 16 -2.99 4.23 3.85
CA VAL A 16 -3.14 3.16 2.86
C VAL A 16 -3.85 1.95 3.44
N ARG A 17 -3.52 1.57 4.68
CA ARG A 17 -4.23 0.48 5.37
C ARG A 17 -5.72 0.77 5.47
N ALA A 18 -6.08 1.96 5.96
CA ALA A 18 -7.48 2.36 6.10
C ALA A 18 -8.22 2.38 4.75
N ALA A 19 -7.59 2.90 3.69
CA ALA A 19 -8.18 2.91 2.35
C ALA A 19 -8.42 1.50 1.79
N ILE A 20 -7.54 0.55 2.08
CA ILE A 20 -7.73 -0.86 1.71
C ILE A 20 -8.89 -1.45 2.50
N GLU A 21 -8.93 -1.27 3.83
CA GLU A 21 -10.01 -1.76 4.69
C GLU A 21 -11.38 -1.23 4.23
N GLU A 22 -11.46 0.06 3.92
CA GLU A 22 -12.66 0.70 3.38
C GLU A 22 -13.06 0.11 2.03
N GLY A 23 -12.13 0.00 1.08
CA GLY A 23 -12.41 -0.56 -0.25
C GLY A 23 -12.92 -2.00 -0.21
N PHE A 24 -12.38 -2.84 0.69
CA PHE A 24 -12.87 -4.19 0.90
C PHE A 24 -14.26 -4.20 1.57
N THR A 25 -14.47 -3.33 2.56
CA THR A 25 -15.77 -3.17 3.24
C THR A 25 -16.86 -2.77 2.26
N ASP A 26 -16.59 -1.80 1.39
CA ASP A 26 -17.51 -1.34 0.34
C ASP A 26 -17.82 -2.45 -0.68
N ALA A 27 -16.86 -3.33 -0.94
CA ALA A 27 -17.04 -4.52 -1.77
C ALA A 27 -17.79 -5.66 -1.04
N GLY A 28 -18.08 -5.52 0.25
CA GLY A 28 -18.75 -6.54 1.05
C GLY A 28 -17.85 -7.75 1.37
N VAL A 29 -16.53 -7.57 1.35
CA VAL A 29 -15.53 -8.60 1.58
C VAL A 29 -14.67 -8.22 2.78
N VAL A 30 -14.28 -9.20 3.60
CA VAL A 30 -13.29 -9.00 4.67
C VAL A 30 -11.97 -9.63 4.20
N PRO A 31 -10.87 -8.86 4.12
CA PRO A 31 -9.59 -9.41 3.70
C PRO A 31 -9.02 -10.31 4.81
N ASP A 32 -8.36 -11.40 4.41
CA ASP A 32 -7.70 -12.34 5.33
C ASP A 32 -6.49 -11.72 6.01
N GLU A 33 -5.82 -10.80 5.32
CA GLU A 33 -4.64 -10.07 5.77
C GLU A 33 -4.46 -8.79 4.94
N ILE A 34 -3.93 -7.76 5.58
CA ILE A 34 -3.55 -6.51 4.91
C ILE A 34 -2.06 -6.26 5.12
N GLU A 35 -1.34 -6.14 4.02
CA GLU A 35 0.08 -5.82 3.97
C GLU A 35 0.26 -4.41 3.39
N VAL A 36 1.15 -3.61 3.98
CA VAL A 36 1.47 -2.26 3.47
C VAL A 36 2.97 -2.07 3.57
N SER A 37 3.57 -1.51 2.52
CA SER A 37 5.01 -1.20 2.48
C SER A 37 5.38 -0.08 3.44
N ILE A 38 6.70 0.05 3.66
CA ILE A 38 7.26 1.20 4.38
C ILE A 38 6.90 2.50 3.66
N ASP A 39 6.64 3.55 4.44
CA ASP A 39 6.28 4.89 3.96
C ASP A 39 7.44 5.89 4.15
N SER A 40 8.51 5.48 4.83
CA SER A 40 9.69 6.29 5.06
C SER A 40 10.97 5.47 4.92
N THR A 41 11.99 6.13 4.39
CA THR A 41 13.35 5.59 4.28
C THR A 41 14.07 5.64 5.64
N PRO A 42 15.13 4.83 5.85
CA PRO A 42 15.94 4.91 7.07
C PRO A 42 16.56 6.29 7.34
N THR A 43 16.66 7.15 6.32
CA THR A 43 17.14 8.54 6.43
C THR A 43 16.05 9.53 6.84
N GLY A 44 14.81 9.08 7.04
CA GLY A 44 13.67 9.92 7.40
C GLY A 44 13.05 10.69 6.23
N LEU A 45 13.33 10.28 5.00
CA LEU A 45 12.70 10.82 3.79
C LEU A 45 11.49 9.97 3.42
N ASP A 46 10.44 10.60 2.88
CA ASP A 46 9.29 9.89 2.33
C ASP A 46 9.70 8.96 1.17
N VAL A 47 8.93 7.91 0.95
CA VAL A 47 9.07 7.06 -0.23
C VAL A 47 8.36 7.67 -1.44
N ASP A 48 8.90 7.43 -2.65
CA ASP A 48 8.27 7.90 -3.89
C ASP A 48 6.96 7.16 -4.22
N ALA A 49 6.80 5.95 -3.67
CA ALA A 49 5.60 5.15 -3.82
C ALA A 49 5.36 4.27 -2.59
N ILE A 50 4.09 4.13 -2.23
CA ILE A 50 3.63 3.22 -1.19
C ILE A 50 2.71 2.18 -1.82
N GLN A 51 2.90 0.93 -1.44
CA GLN A 51 2.10 -0.19 -1.91
C GLN A 51 1.33 -0.80 -0.75
N GLY A 52 0.10 -1.20 -1.00
CA GLY A 52 -0.68 -1.98 -0.06
C GLY A 52 -1.44 -3.10 -0.76
N ALA A 53 -1.69 -4.18 -0.05
CA ALA A 53 -2.36 -5.35 -0.57
C ALA A 53 -3.35 -5.91 0.46
N GLY A 54 -4.55 -6.27 0.02
CA GLY A 54 -5.45 -7.12 0.79
C GLY A 54 -5.54 -8.51 0.17
N ARG A 55 -5.35 -9.54 1.00
CA ARG A 55 -5.45 -10.95 0.60
C ARG A 55 -6.89 -11.43 0.71
N THR A 56 -7.36 -12.14 -0.32
CA THR A 56 -8.61 -12.90 -0.31
C THR A 56 -8.39 -14.29 -0.91
N GLY A 57 -8.33 -15.31 -0.05
CA GLY A 57 -8.01 -16.67 -0.46
C GLY A 57 -6.62 -16.75 -1.11
N GLU A 58 -6.56 -17.14 -2.38
CA GLU A 58 -5.32 -17.30 -3.17
C GLU A 58 -4.96 -16.07 -4.01
N THR A 59 -5.65 -14.95 -3.79
CA THR A 59 -5.46 -13.71 -4.54
C THR A 59 -5.13 -12.53 -3.63
N CYS A 60 -4.37 -11.58 -4.17
CA CYS A 60 -4.02 -10.31 -3.56
C CYS A 60 -4.49 -9.19 -4.47
N VAL A 61 -5.32 -8.28 -3.94
CA VAL A 61 -5.61 -7.00 -4.60
C VAL A 61 -4.54 -6.02 -4.14
N VAL A 62 -3.65 -5.65 -5.05
CA VAL A 62 -2.49 -4.79 -4.79
C VAL A 62 -2.75 -3.41 -5.37
N GLY A 63 -2.64 -2.38 -4.53
CA GLY A 63 -2.63 -0.97 -4.93
C GLY A 63 -1.25 -0.36 -4.78
N GLU A 64 -0.84 0.46 -5.73
CA GLU A 64 0.32 1.35 -5.62
C GLU A 64 -0.16 2.80 -5.71
N ILE A 65 0.35 3.63 -4.81
CA ILE A 65 0.19 5.08 -4.84
C ILE A 65 1.57 5.66 -5.11
N ARG A 66 1.67 6.45 -6.17
CA ARG A 66 2.89 7.15 -6.56
C ARG A 66 2.51 8.58 -6.88
N GLU A 67 3.08 9.53 -6.16
CA GLU A 67 2.70 10.95 -6.26
C GLU A 67 1.18 11.16 -6.12
N SER A 68 0.47 11.42 -7.21
CA SER A 68 -1.00 11.58 -7.27
C SER A 68 -1.71 10.50 -8.08
N ASP A 69 -0.98 9.49 -8.55
CA ASP A 69 -1.50 8.39 -9.36
C ASP A 69 -1.68 7.13 -8.51
N VAL A 70 -2.77 6.42 -8.82
CA VAL A 70 -3.10 5.14 -8.20
C VAL A 70 -3.19 4.08 -9.29
N SER A 71 -2.53 2.94 -9.08
CA SER A 71 -2.66 1.77 -9.93
C SER A 71 -3.06 0.56 -9.10
N VAL A 72 -3.82 -0.36 -9.71
CA VAL A 72 -4.31 -1.57 -9.03
C VAL A 72 -4.06 -2.78 -9.91
N ALA A 73 -3.62 -3.87 -9.29
CA ALA A 73 -3.45 -5.17 -9.93
C ALA A 73 -3.97 -6.29 -9.03
N VAL A 74 -4.42 -7.38 -9.64
CA VAL A 74 -4.74 -8.63 -8.92
C VAL A 74 -3.61 -9.61 -9.19
N LEU A 75 -2.94 -10.05 -8.12
CA LEU A 75 -1.81 -10.96 -8.16
C LEU A 75 -2.11 -12.24 -7.38
N PRO A 76 -1.48 -13.38 -7.70
CA PRO A 76 -1.59 -14.56 -6.87
C PRO A 76 -0.86 -14.36 -5.53
N VAL A 77 -1.35 -15.02 -4.48
CA VAL A 77 -0.63 -15.15 -3.21
C VAL A 77 0.69 -15.88 -3.45
N LEU A 78 1.77 -15.41 -2.81
CA LEU A 78 3.09 -16.03 -2.93
C LEU A 78 3.11 -17.39 -2.21
N GLY A 79 4.07 -18.24 -2.54
CA GLY A 79 4.24 -19.54 -1.86
C GLY A 79 4.50 -19.44 -0.35
N SER A 80 4.84 -18.24 0.16
CA SER A 80 4.94 -17.92 1.59
C SER A 80 3.59 -17.68 2.27
N GLY A 81 2.50 -17.54 1.51
CA GLY A 81 1.20 -17.09 1.99
C GLY A 81 1.02 -15.58 1.94
N HIS A 82 2.06 -14.79 1.69
CA HIS A 82 1.99 -13.32 1.69
C HIS A 82 1.75 -12.73 0.30
N CYS A 83 1.32 -11.47 0.27
CA CYS A 83 1.19 -10.67 -0.95
C CYS A 83 2.52 -10.03 -1.36
N PHE A 84 3.37 -9.66 -0.39
CA PHE A 84 4.67 -9.06 -0.66
C PHE A 84 5.84 -9.99 -0.35
N VAL A 85 6.96 -9.73 -1.03
CA VAL A 85 8.25 -10.34 -0.72
C VAL A 85 8.93 -9.50 0.36
N GLY A 86 9.32 -10.14 1.46
CA GLY A 86 10.02 -9.49 2.57
C GLY A 86 9.16 -9.38 3.82
N ASP A 87 9.74 -8.76 4.84
CA ASP A 87 9.09 -8.45 6.11
C ASP A 87 8.82 -6.94 6.14
N GLN A 88 7.55 -6.55 6.15
CA GLN A 88 7.13 -5.14 6.19
C GLN A 88 7.04 -4.57 7.62
N ARG A 89 7.82 -5.11 8.56
CA ARG A 89 7.93 -4.61 9.94
C ARG A 89 8.84 -3.40 10.05
#